data_AF-A0A1C5XWS4-F1
#
_entry.id   AF-A0A1C5XWS4-F1
#
_cell.length_a   1.000
_cell.length_b   1.000
_cell.length_c   1.000
_cell.angle_alpha   90.00
_cell.angle_beta   90.00
_cell.angle_gamma   90.00
#
_symmetry.space_group_name_H-M   'P 1'
#
loop_
_entity.id
_entity.type
_entity.pdbx_description
1 polymer ?
#
loop_
_entity_poly.entity_id
_entity_poly.type
_entity_poly.pdbx_seq_one_letter_code
_entity_poly.pdbx_strand_id
1 'polypeptide(L)'
;MAITFSQNVFERICTSATNSTAEVYDMIAPHLDDTLQSINRVLLGDMAEKLDTVPGLEAAVVKLVCLRTYQEQIPQLDLVLTPTGFGVVSNQNLAPASADRVKNLLQQVTNSAEDAYDRCLELLVGTDWADTAQARINIPNLIYTARQLKMYVEFPSADVHRSKLVECRSRMYQAEEKLRQHVSAEFFDHILEQTRHNAYTKEETAMADYMCKFIGFCIAKDWPTAKAMLDRIENYAEAKAETFTAYKDSEAYKVKHFETYKNEKDDSTYFWG
;
A
#
# COMPACT_ATOMS: atom_id res chain seq x y z
N MET A 1 1.13 25.50 -2.76
CA MET A 1 2.28 25.76 -3.66
C MET A 1 2.04 25.02 -4.97
N ALA A 2 2.35 25.56 -6.14
CA ALA A 2 2.16 24.85 -7.42
C ALA A 2 3.46 24.10 -7.78
N ILE A 3 3.39 22.76 -7.87
CA ILE A 3 4.52 21.94 -8.32
C ILE A 3 4.86 22.34 -9.77
N THR A 4 6.13 22.61 -10.04
CA THR A 4 6.61 22.93 -11.40
C THR A 4 7.47 21.79 -11.93
N PHE A 5 7.06 21.20 -13.06
CA PHE A 5 7.78 20.09 -13.69
C PHE A 5 8.67 20.61 -14.83
N SER A 6 9.92 20.97 -14.56
CA SER A 6 10.85 21.38 -15.62
C SER A 6 11.40 20.18 -16.42
N GLN A 7 11.87 20.43 -17.65
CA GLN A 7 12.57 19.41 -18.48
C GLN A 7 13.72 18.74 -17.71
N ASN A 8 14.56 19.53 -17.04
CA ASN A 8 15.70 18.99 -16.29
C ASN A 8 15.27 18.05 -15.16
N VAL A 9 14.19 18.37 -14.47
CA VAL A 9 13.63 17.49 -13.42
C VAL A 9 13.12 16.20 -14.03
N PHE A 10 12.35 16.30 -15.11
CA PHE A 10 11.80 15.14 -15.82
C PHE A 10 12.90 14.20 -16.32
N GLU A 11 13.91 14.71 -17.04
CA GLU A 11 14.99 13.89 -17.60
C GLU A 11 15.89 13.25 -16.54
N ARG A 12 16.07 13.91 -15.38
CA ARG A 12 16.78 13.30 -14.24
C ARG A 12 16.03 12.12 -13.64
N ILE A 13 14.70 12.09 -13.73
CA ILE A 13 13.86 11.00 -13.23
C ILE A 13 13.69 9.93 -14.31
N CYS A 14 13.39 10.33 -15.54
CA CYS A 14 13.13 9.49 -16.70
C CYS A 14 14.33 9.51 -17.65
N THR A 15 15.44 8.89 -17.25
CA THR A 15 16.74 9.02 -17.95
C THR A 15 16.71 8.55 -19.41
N SER A 16 15.85 7.58 -19.75
CA SER A 16 15.65 7.14 -21.13
C SER A 16 14.96 8.17 -22.03
N ALA A 17 14.36 9.21 -21.45
CA ALA A 17 13.74 10.32 -22.17
C ALA A 17 14.73 11.47 -22.43
N THR A 18 15.98 11.36 -21.99
CA THR A 18 17.01 12.38 -22.23
C THR A 18 17.26 12.51 -23.73
N ASN A 19 17.02 13.71 -24.26
CA ASN A 19 17.25 14.02 -25.67
C ASN A 19 18.04 15.34 -25.78
N SER A 20 18.81 15.51 -26.85
CA SER A 20 19.49 16.77 -27.16
C SER A 20 18.51 17.88 -27.56
N THR A 21 17.26 17.53 -27.90
CA THR A 21 16.15 18.43 -28.18
C THR A 21 15.04 18.30 -27.12
N ALA A 22 14.27 19.37 -26.89
CA ALA A 22 13.16 19.37 -25.93
C ALA A 22 11.92 18.59 -26.42
N GLU A 23 11.93 18.04 -27.64
CA GLU A 23 10.76 17.45 -28.32
C GLU A 23 10.06 16.37 -27.50
N VAL A 24 10.80 15.47 -26.86
CA VAL A 24 10.21 14.41 -26.02
C VAL A 24 9.52 15.03 -24.80
N TYR A 25 10.16 16.00 -24.15
CA TYR A 25 9.55 16.69 -23.03
C TYR A 25 8.33 17.50 -23.46
N ASP A 26 8.36 18.16 -24.61
CA ASP A 26 7.23 18.93 -25.15
C ASP A 26 6.01 18.05 -25.44
N MET A 27 6.22 16.78 -25.81
CA MET A 27 5.15 15.78 -25.95
C MET A 27 4.59 15.31 -24.60
N ILE A 28 5.43 15.25 -23.55
CA ILE A 28 5.04 14.76 -22.22
C ILE A 28 4.41 15.86 -21.36
N ALA A 29 4.92 17.08 -21.44
CA ALA A 29 4.60 18.19 -20.55
C ALA A 29 3.09 18.48 -20.43
N PRO A 30 2.29 18.42 -21.51
CA PRO A 30 0.84 18.64 -21.42
C PRO A 30 0.11 17.64 -20.51
N HIS A 31 0.66 16.44 -20.29
CA HIS A 31 0.03 15.37 -19.53
C HIS A 31 0.42 15.36 -18.04
N LEU A 32 1.44 16.12 -17.64
CA LEU A 32 1.95 16.11 -16.26
C LEU A 32 0.92 16.66 -15.27
N ASP A 33 0.16 17.68 -15.65
CA ASP A 33 -0.86 18.27 -14.78
C ASP A 33 -2.04 17.31 -14.57
N ASP A 34 -2.51 16.63 -15.62
CA ASP A 34 -3.56 15.62 -15.53
C ASP A 34 -3.17 14.47 -14.58
N THR A 35 -1.92 13.98 -14.71
CA THR A 35 -1.40 12.95 -13.80
C THR A 35 -1.30 13.47 -12.36
N LEU A 36 -0.87 14.72 -12.15
CA LEU A 36 -0.82 15.33 -10.82
C LEU A 36 -2.22 15.45 -10.21
N GLN A 37 -3.22 15.95 -10.96
CA GLN A 37 -4.60 16.04 -10.50
C GLN A 37 -5.17 14.67 -10.11
N SER A 38 -4.86 13.64 -10.89
CA SER A 38 -5.22 12.25 -10.56
C SER A 38 -4.59 11.81 -9.23
N ILE A 39 -3.29 12.03 -9.03
CA ILE A 39 -2.57 11.71 -7.78
C ILE A 39 -3.14 12.50 -6.60
N ASN A 40 -3.46 13.78 -6.78
CA ASN A 40 -4.09 14.60 -5.76
C ASN A 40 -5.40 13.99 -5.30
N ARG A 41 -6.23 13.48 -6.23
CA ARG A 41 -7.51 12.87 -5.89
C ARG A 41 -7.39 11.51 -5.20
N VAL A 42 -6.52 10.63 -5.71
CA VAL A 42 -6.48 9.21 -5.28
C VAL A 42 -5.54 8.93 -4.13
N LEU A 43 -4.52 9.78 -3.93
CA LEU A 43 -3.49 9.58 -2.93
C LEU A 43 -3.46 10.72 -1.91
N LEU A 44 -3.29 11.97 -2.34
CA LEU A 44 -2.93 13.05 -1.43
C LEU A 44 -4.12 13.67 -0.69
N GLY A 45 -5.27 13.83 -1.37
CA GLY A 45 -6.38 14.63 -0.86
C GLY A 45 -5.92 16.04 -0.51
N ASP A 46 -6.34 16.53 0.66
CA ASP A 46 -5.97 17.85 1.18
C ASP A 46 -4.45 18.03 1.40
N MET A 47 -3.69 16.93 1.47
CA MET A 47 -2.23 16.99 1.61
C MET A 47 -1.55 17.54 0.35
N ALA A 48 -2.24 17.59 -0.79
CA ALA A 48 -1.72 18.19 -2.02
C ALA A 48 -1.35 19.68 -1.85
N GLU A 49 -2.00 20.40 -0.93
CA GLU A 49 -1.73 21.82 -0.69
C GLU A 49 -0.61 22.06 0.33
N LYS A 50 -0.16 21.01 1.03
CA LYS A 50 0.73 21.06 2.22
C LYS A 50 1.93 20.11 2.10
N LEU A 51 2.40 19.83 0.89
CA LEU A 51 3.48 18.88 0.65
C LEU A 51 4.78 19.23 1.38
N ASP A 52 5.01 20.52 1.63
CA ASP A 52 6.16 21.08 2.34
C ASP A 52 6.14 20.78 3.84
N THR A 53 5.00 20.42 4.42
CA THR A 53 4.90 20.04 5.84
C THR A 53 5.46 18.64 6.11
N VAL A 54 5.68 17.83 5.07
CA VAL A 54 6.20 16.47 5.17
C VAL A 54 7.55 16.38 4.45
N PRO A 55 8.68 16.25 5.18
CA PRO A 55 10.01 16.22 4.58
C PRO A 55 10.16 15.17 3.47
N GLY A 56 10.47 15.63 2.27
CA GLY A 56 10.72 14.78 1.10
C GLY A 56 9.46 14.32 0.35
N LEU A 57 8.25 14.66 0.80
CA LEU A 57 7.00 14.28 0.13
C LEU A 57 6.87 14.93 -1.24
N GLU A 58 7.15 16.22 -1.38
CA GLU A 58 7.10 16.91 -2.68
C GLU A 58 8.01 16.22 -3.72
N ALA A 59 9.24 15.90 -3.35
CA ALA A 59 10.17 15.20 -4.25
C ALA A 59 9.69 13.80 -4.64
N ALA A 60 9.05 13.08 -3.71
CA ALA A 60 8.47 11.77 -3.98
C ALA A 60 7.26 11.87 -4.93
N VAL A 61 6.39 12.86 -4.72
CA VAL A 61 5.22 13.13 -5.58
C VAL A 61 5.68 13.54 -6.98
N VAL A 62 6.67 14.43 -7.09
CA VAL A 62 7.26 14.83 -8.39
C VAL A 62 7.77 13.62 -9.14
N LYS A 63 8.53 12.75 -8.46
CA LYS A 63 9.03 11.50 -9.06
C LYS A 63 7.90 10.60 -9.54
N LEU A 64 6.85 10.43 -8.72
CA LEU A 64 5.69 9.61 -9.06
C LEU A 64 4.96 10.15 -10.29
N VAL A 65 4.72 11.47 -10.35
CA VAL A 65 4.05 12.12 -11.49
C VAL A 65 4.86 11.88 -12.76
N CYS A 66 6.15 12.23 -12.77
CA CYS A 66 6.98 12.06 -13.96
C CYS A 66 7.02 10.61 -14.46
N LEU A 67 7.16 9.64 -13.55
CA LEU A 67 7.22 8.23 -13.92
C LEU A 67 5.88 7.70 -14.45
N ARG A 68 4.75 8.07 -13.81
CA ARG A 68 3.41 7.67 -14.28
C ARG A 68 3.07 8.28 -15.63
N THR A 69 3.30 9.58 -15.78
CA THR A 69 3.07 10.24 -17.07
C THR A 69 3.93 9.59 -18.15
N TYR A 70 5.22 9.36 -17.88
CA TYR A 70 6.08 8.73 -18.87
C TYR A 70 5.64 7.29 -19.20
N GLN A 71 5.25 6.49 -18.20
CA GLN A 71 4.70 5.16 -18.39
C GLN A 71 3.49 5.16 -19.34
N GLU A 72 2.56 6.10 -19.16
CA GLU A 72 1.34 6.23 -19.97
C GLU A 72 1.62 6.71 -21.39
N GLN A 73 2.66 7.52 -21.57
CA GLN A 73 3.00 8.12 -22.86
C GLN A 73 3.99 7.29 -23.70
N ILE A 74 4.85 6.45 -23.11
CA ILE A 74 5.83 5.60 -23.84
C ILE A 74 5.20 4.91 -25.06
N PRO A 75 4.02 4.25 -24.97
CA PRO A 75 3.41 3.57 -26.11
C PRO A 75 2.94 4.49 -27.25
N GLN A 76 2.90 5.80 -27.03
CA GLN A 76 2.41 6.80 -27.98
C GLN A 76 3.54 7.61 -28.63
N LEU A 77 4.73 7.64 -28.02
CA LEU A 77 5.82 8.53 -28.44
C LEU A 77 6.33 8.26 -29.86
N ASP A 78 6.25 7.02 -30.34
CA ASP A 78 6.71 6.62 -31.67
C ASP A 78 5.57 6.32 -32.66
N LEU A 79 4.31 6.53 -32.26
CA LEU A 79 3.14 6.28 -33.10
C LEU A 79 2.66 7.54 -33.81
N VAL A 80 2.39 7.40 -35.11
CA VAL A 80 1.77 8.45 -35.92
C VAL A 80 0.55 7.90 -36.63
N LEU A 81 -0.57 8.64 -36.57
CA LEU A 81 -1.77 8.32 -37.34
C LEU A 81 -1.55 8.67 -38.81
N THR A 82 -1.80 7.71 -39.70
CA THR A 82 -1.76 7.84 -41.15
C THR A 82 -3.13 7.54 -41.76
N PRO A 83 -3.41 7.90 -43.03
CA PRO A 83 -4.68 7.57 -43.70
C PRO A 83 -5.03 6.07 -43.73
N THR A 84 -4.04 5.18 -43.57
CA THR A 84 -4.23 3.71 -43.60
C THR A 84 -4.12 3.05 -42.21
N GLY A 85 -3.98 3.82 -41.14
CA GLY A 85 -3.79 3.31 -39.77
C GLY A 85 -2.60 3.93 -39.05
N PHE A 86 -2.14 3.33 -37.96
CA PHE A 86 -0.94 3.80 -37.24
C PHE A 86 0.35 3.33 -37.91
N GLY A 87 1.32 4.23 -38.04
CA GLY A 87 2.70 3.95 -38.43
C GLY A 87 3.68 4.27 -37.31
N VAL A 88 4.93 3.82 -37.45
CA VAL A 88 6.02 4.10 -36.50
C VAL A 88 6.94 5.16 -37.08
N VAL A 89 7.32 6.15 -36.26
CA VAL A 89 8.31 7.16 -36.65
C VAL A 89 9.68 6.50 -36.75
N SER A 90 10.28 6.55 -37.94
CA SER A 90 11.68 6.18 -38.17
C SER A 90 12.37 7.33 -38.90
N ASN A 91 13.62 7.64 -38.51
CA ASN A 91 14.43 8.64 -39.20
C ASN A 91 15.67 7.96 -39.83
N GLN A 92 16.37 8.65 -40.73
CA GLN A 92 17.49 8.05 -41.48
C GLN A 92 18.71 7.68 -40.62
N ASN A 93 18.80 8.18 -39.39
CA ASN A 93 19.97 8.05 -38.52
C ASN A 93 19.74 7.10 -37.33
N LEU A 94 18.49 6.82 -36.97
CA LEU A 94 18.07 6.02 -35.82
C LEU A 94 16.93 5.10 -36.24
N ALA A 95 17.21 3.79 -36.17
CA ALA A 95 16.17 2.77 -36.29
C ALA A 95 15.34 2.70 -35.00
N PRO A 96 14.02 2.44 -35.08
CA PRO A 96 13.19 2.18 -33.90
C PRO A 96 13.77 1.06 -33.03
N ALA A 97 13.60 1.18 -31.72
CA ALA A 97 13.98 0.11 -30.79
C ALA A 97 13.15 -1.16 -31.03
N SER A 98 13.68 -2.33 -30.66
CA SER A 98 12.90 -3.56 -30.74
C SER A 98 11.74 -3.55 -29.74
N ALA A 99 10.65 -4.23 -30.09
CA ALA A 99 9.47 -4.35 -29.22
C ALA A 99 9.84 -4.87 -27.82
N ASP A 100 10.77 -5.83 -27.73
CA ASP A 100 11.26 -6.35 -26.44
C ASP A 100 11.99 -5.30 -25.60
N ARG A 101 12.77 -4.42 -26.24
CA ARG A 101 13.45 -3.31 -25.54
C ARG A 101 12.46 -2.29 -25.00
N VAL A 102 11.45 -1.92 -25.79
CA VAL A 102 10.39 -1.01 -25.35
C VAL A 102 9.57 -1.62 -24.21
N LYS A 103 9.23 -2.91 -24.31
CA LYS A 103 8.53 -3.64 -23.25
C LYS A 103 9.34 -3.67 -21.94
N ASN A 104 10.64 -3.93 -22.02
CA ASN A 104 11.52 -3.94 -20.84
C ASN A 104 11.62 -2.54 -20.20
N LEU A 105 11.73 -1.49 -21.02
CA LEU A 105 11.71 -0.11 -20.52
C LEU A 105 10.38 0.21 -19.83
N LEU A 106 9.26 -0.11 -20.47
CA LEU A 106 7.93 0.13 -19.91
C LEU A 106 7.77 -0.59 -18.57
N GLN A 107 8.23 -1.84 -18.45
CA GLN A 107 8.23 -2.58 -17.20
C GLN A 107 9.09 -1.89 -16.13
N GLN A 108 10.30 -1.46 -16.47
CA GLN A 108 11.18 -0.76 -15.53
C GLN A 108 10.59 0.56 -15.03
N VAL A 109 9.99 1.35 -15.92
CA VAL A 109 9.31 2.61 -15.55
C VAL A 109 8.09 2.33 -14.69
N THR A 110 7.31 1.29 -15.02
CA THR A 110 6.16 0.84 -14.23
C THR A 110 6.59 0.47 -12.81
N ASN A 111 7.59 -0.40 -12.67
CA ASN A 111 8.15 -0.81 -11.37
C ASN A 111 8.62 0.42 -10.57
N SER A 112 9.30 1.36 -11.23
CA SER A 112 9.79 2.60 -10.58
C SER A 112 8.64 3.51 -10.13
N ALA A 113 7.55 3.60 -10.90
CA ALA A 113 6.36 4.37 -10.56
C ALA A 113 5.63 3.75 -9.36
N GLU A 114 5.53 2.42 -9.33
CA GLU A 114 4.96 1.68 -8.19
C GLU A 114 5.76 1.88 -6.91
N ASP A 115 7.10 1.81 -6.97
CA ASP A 115 7.96 2.06 -5.82
C ASP A 115 7.88 3.52 -5.36
N ALA A 116 7.75 4.49 -6.29
CA ALA A 116 7.52 5.89 -5.95
C ALA A 116 6.16 6.09 -5.25
N TYR A 117 5.12 5.34 -5.65
CA TYR A 117 3.82 5.38 -4.99
C TYR A 117 3.90 4.86 -3.55
N ASP A 118 4.53 3.69 -3.36
CA ASP A 118 4.76 3.14 -2.03
C ASP A 118 5.58 4.09 -1.16
N ARG A 119 6.59 4.76 -1.74
CA ARG A 119 7.38 5.77 -1.04
C ARG A 119 6.55 6.96 -0.57
N CYS A 120 5.59 7.42 -1.38
CA CYS A 120 4.68 8.48 -0.96
C CYS A 120 3.83 8.03 0.24
N LEU A 121 3.30 6.80 0.22
CA LEU A 121 2.54 6.25 1.35
C LEU A 121 3.37 6.18 2.63
N GLU A 122 4.62 5.74 2.54
CA GLU A 122 5.53 5.68 3.69
C GLU A 122 5.80 7.06 4.31
N LEU A 123 5.79 8.13 3.50
CA LEU A 123 5.98 9.50 3.97
C LEU A 123 4.70 10.10 4.56
N LEU A 124 3.53 9.69 4.06
CA LEU A 124 2.22 10.18 4.52
C LEU A 124 1.75 9.54 5.83
N VAL A 125 2.15 8.30 6.08
CA VAL A 125 1.84 7.56 7.32
C VAL A 125 2.39 8.30 8.53
N GLY A 126 1.54 8.49 9.56
CA GLY A 126 1.86 9.26 10.76
C GLY A 126 1.75 10.77 10.65
N THR A 127 1.16 11.27 9.56
CA THR A 127 0.78 12.68 9.40
C THR A 127 -0.74 12.84 9.49
N ASP A 128 -1.25 14.08 9.47
CA ASP A 128 -2.69 14.37 9.41
C ASP A 128 -3.41 13.71 8.22
N TRP A 129 -2.67 13.24 7.21
CA TRP A 129 -3.22 12.44 6.12
C TRP A 129 -3.89 11.15 6.62
N ALA A 130 -3.43 10.58 7.73
CA ALA A 130 -3.91 9.32 8.30
C ALA A 130 -5.42 9.30 8.57
N ASP A 131 -6.02 10.45 8.87
CA ASP A 131 -7.45 10.62 9.17
C ASP A 131 -8.34 10.73 7.91
N THR A 132 -7.73 10.82 6.73
CA THR A 132 -8.46 11.07 5.47
C THR A 132 -9.09 9.80 4.89
N ALA A 133 -10.08 9.98 4.01
CA ALA A 133 -10.62 8.87 3.22
C ALA A 133 -9.54 8.23 2.32
N GLN A 134 -8.61 9.03 1.80
CA GLN A 134 -7.48 8.57 1.00
C GLN A 134 -6.59 7.61 1.79
N ALA A 135 -6.35 7.86 3.08
CA ALA A 135 -5.60 6.92 3.93
C ALA A 135 -6.29 5.58 4.07
N ARG A 136 -7.61 5.58 4.32
CA ARG A 136 -8.40 4.34 4.43
C ARG A 136 -8.43 3.55 3.11
N ILE A 137 -8.52 4.24 1.97
CA ILE A 137 -8.51 3.62 0.64
C ILE A 137 -7.13 3.03 0.30
N ASN A 138 -6.06 3.73 0.66
CA ASN A 138 -4.70 3.33 0.29
C ASN A 138 -4.06 2.31 1.24
N ILE A 139 -4.47 2.30 2.50
CA ILE A 139 -4.00 1.37 3.54
C ILE A 139 -5.19 0.58 4.08
N PRO A 140 -5.83 -0.30 3.27
CA PRO A 140 -6.97 -1.10 3.74
C PRO A 140 -6.55 -2.38 4.46
N ASN A 141 -5.25 -2.72 4.43
CA ASN A 141 -4.66 -3.93 5.01
C ASN A 141 -3.41 -3.55 5.83
N LEU A 142 -3.02 -4.38 6.80
CA LEU A 142 -1.82 -4.16 7.63
C LEU A 142 -0.53 -4.18 6.80
N ILE A 143 -0.50 -4.99 5.74
CA ILE A 143 0.56 -4.98 4.72
C ILE A 143 0.08 -4.07 3.57
N TYR A 144 0.68 -2.89 3.43
CA TYR A 144 0.23 -1.86 2.49
C TYR A 144 1.29 -1.38 1.49
N THR A 145 2.52 -1.86 1.61
CA THR A 145 3.59 -1.67 0.61
C THR A 145 4.16 -3.00 0.13
N ALA A 146 4.69 -3.01 -1.08
CA ALA A 146 5.41 -4.15 -1.64
C ALA A 146 6.68 -4.48 -0.83
N ARG A 147 7.31 -3.47 -0.22
CA ARG A 147 8.44 -3.67 0.69
C ARG A 147 8.04 -4.47 1.93
N GLN A 148 6.91 -4.14 2.57
CA GLN A 148 6.39 -4.92 3.69
C GLN A 148 6.03 -6.33 3.25
N LEU A 149 5.39 -6.49 2.09
CA LEU A 149 5.03 -7.80 1.58
C LEU A 149 6.24 -8.74 1.48
N LYS A 150 7.38 -8.24 0.98
CA LYS A 150 8.65 -8.98 0.92
C LYS A 150 9.22 -9.38 2.28
N MET A 151 8.90 -8.66 3.35
CA MET A 151 9.37 -8.99 4.71
C MET A 151 8.63 -10.20 5.29
N TYR A 152 7.41 -10.47 4.80
CA TYR A 152 6.53 -11.51 5.35
C TYR A 152 6.25 -12.67 4.40
N VAL A 153 6.56 -12.51 3.11
CA VAL A 153 6.32 -13.53 2.08
C VAL A 153 7.59 -13.69 1.25
N GLU A 154 8.07 -14.93 1.15
CA GLU A 154 9.14 -15.29 0.25
C GLU A 154 8.60 -15.42 -1.18
N PHE A 155 9.17 -14.65 -2.11
CA PHE A 155 8.89 -14.78 -3.53
C PHE A 155 10.13 -15.32 -4.26
N PRO A 156 9.95 -16.17 -5.28
CA PRO A 156 11.07 -16.65 -6.10
C PRO A 156 11.80 -15.53 -6.85
N SER A 157 11.12 -14.41 -7.10
CA SER A 157 11.69 -13.21 -7.74
C SER A 157 11.89 -12.12 -6.71
N ALA A 158 13.02 -11.41 -6.82
CA ALA A 158 13.28 -10.19 -6.05
C ALA A 158 12.42 -8.99 -6.53
N ASP A 159 11.83 -9.10 -7.74
CA ASP A 159 11.05 -8.05 -8.41
C ASP A 159 9.60 -8.03 -7.89
N VAL A 160 9.44 -7.62 -6.63
CA VAL A 160 8.13 -7.47 -5.97
C VAL A 160 7.85 -5.99 -5.80
N HIS A 161 6.85 -5.54 -6.56
CA HIS A 161 6.32 -4.18 -6.59
C HIS A 161 4.82 -4.15 -6.22
N ARG A 162 4.22 -2.96 -6.25
CA ARG A 162 2.84 -2.71 -5.80
C ARG A 162 1.81 -3.58 -6.52
N SER A 163 2.02 -3.90 -7.80
CA SER A 163 1.16 -4.84 -8.55
C SER A 163 1.08 -6.21 -7.86
N LYS A 164 2.18 -6.73 -7.33
CA LYS A 164 2.18 -8.01 -6.60
C LYS A 164 1.39 -7.93 -5.28
N LEU A 165 1.48 -6.79 -4.59
CA LEU A 165 0.66 -6.52 -3.40
C LEU A 165 -0.83 -6.54 -3.74
N VAL A 166 -1.22 -5.89 -4.84
CA VAL A 166 -2.61 -5.88 -5.32
C VAL A 166 -3.10 -7.29 -5.67
N GLU A 167 -2.27 -8.12 -6.32
CA GLU A 167 -2.60 -9.52 -6.59
C GLU A 167 -2.86 -10.32 -5.30
N CYS A 168 -2.16 -10.00 -4.21
CA CYS A 168 -2.31 -10.69 -2.92
C CYS A 168 -3.50 -10.18 -2.08
N ARG A 169 -4.15 -9.08 -2.48
CA ARG A 169 -5.15 -8.36 -1.68
C ARG A 169 -6.34 -9.22 -1.24
N SER A 170 -6.86 -10.07 -2.12
CA SER A 170 -7.97 -10.97 -1.75
C SER A 170 -7.59 -11.94 -0.63
N ARG A 171 -6.34 -12.44 -0.62
CA ARG A 171 -5.83 -13.32 0.43
C ARG A 171 -5.57 -12.55 1.72
N MET A 172 -5.08 -11.31 1.62
CA MET A 172 -4.92 -10.43 2.78
C MET A 172 -6.26 -10.21 3.49
N TYR A 173 -7.33 -9.87 2.76
CA TYR A 173 -8.66 -9.72 3.36
C TYR A 173 -9.16 -11.00 4.05
N GLN A 174 -8.97 -12.16 3.44
CA GLN A 174 -9.36 -13.43 4.05
C GLN A 174 -8.58 -13.74 5.33
N ALA A 175 -7.28 -13.42 5.37
CA ALA A 175 -6.46 -13.59 6.56
C ALA A 175 -6.87 -12.59 7.66
N GLU A 176 -7.06 -11.32 7.31
CA GLU A 176 -7.46 -10.29 8.27
C GLU A 176 -8.86 -10.55 8.84
N GLU A 177 -9.78 -11.10 8.05
CA GLU A 177 -11.08 -11.54 8.57
C GLU A 177 -10.94 -12.65 9.62
N LYS A 178 -10.00 -13.59 9.43
CA LYS A 178 -9.68 -14.57 10.48
C LYS A 178 -9.09 -13.90 11.71
N LEU A 179 -8.22 -12.90 11.55
CA LEU A 179 -7.69 -12.16 12.70
C LEU A 179 -8.81 -11.48 13.49
N ARG A 180 -9.75 -10.81 12.81
CA ARG A 180 -10.92 -10.17 13.44
C ARG A 180 -11.76 -11.17 14.25
N GLN A 181 -11.94 -12.38 13.75
CA GLN A 181 -12.71 -13.42 14.45
C GLN A 181 -12.02 -13.92 15.73
N HIS A 182 -10.69 -13.88 15.78
CA HIS A 182 -9.90 -14.44 16.87
C HIS A 182 -9.52 -13.41 17.94
N VAL A 183 -9.26 -12.15 17.55
CA VAL A 183 -8.87 -11.08 18.47
C VAL A 183 -9.86 -9.91 18.53
N SER A 184 -11.08 -10.09 18.02
CA SER A 184 -12.10 -9.05 17.82
C SER A 184 -11.86 -8.13 16.62
N ALA A 185 -12.95 -7.66 16.03
CA ALA A 185 -12.91 -6.70 14.92
C ALA A 185 -12.45 -5.33 15.44
N GLU A 186 -12.91 -4.94 16.63
CA GLU A 186 -12.59 -3.67 17.28
C GLU A 186 -11.08 -3.54 17.53
N PHE A 187 -10.45 -4.60 18.03
CA PHE A 187 -9.01 -4.57 18.27
C PHE A 187 -8.21 -4.58 16.98
N PHE A 188 -8.59 -5.40 15.99
CA PHE A 188 -7.92 -5.41 14.70
C PHE A 188 -8.01 -4.04 14.01
N ASP A 189 -9.19 -3.44 14.00
CA ASP A 189 -9.42 -2.14 13.37
C ASP A 189 -8.65 -1.03 14.11
N HIS A 190 -8.51 -1.12 15.44
CA HIS A 190 -7.60 -0.28 16.21
C HIS A 190 -6.15 -0.44 15.76
N ILE A 191 -5.63 -1.66 15.63
CA ILE A 191 -4.25 -1.91 15.14
C ILE A 191 -4.06 -1.37 13.71
N LEU A 192 -5.07 -1.50 12.84
CA LEU A 192 -5.03 -0.96 11.48
C LEU A 192 -5.06 0.59 11.48
N GLU A 193 -5.77 1.20 12.42
CA GLU A 193 -5.76 2.64 12.59
C GLU A 193 -4.40 3.14 13.09
N GLN A 194 -3.79 2.43 14.04
CA GLN A 194 -2.42 2.71 14.50
C GLN A 194 -1.40 2.53 13.36
N THR A 195 -1.64 1.64 12.38
CA THR A 195 -0.82 1.54 11.15
C THR A 195 -0.78 2.85 10.40
N ARG A 196 -1.96 3.47 10.16
CA ARG A 196 -2.07 4.73 9.41
C ARG A 196 -1.40 5.88 10.15
N HIS A 197 -1.53 5.90 11.47
CA HIS A 197 -0.97 6.93 12.35
C HIS A 197 0.50 6.70 12.73
N ASN A 198 1.09 5.57 12.37
CA ASN A 198 2.43 5.17 12.82
C ASN A 198 2.64 5.32 14.33
N ALA A 199 1.59 5.05 15.10
CA ALA A 199 1.51 5.43 16.52
C ALA A 199 1.49 4.20 17.45
N TYR A 200 2.00 3.06 16.96
CA TYR A 200 2.08 1.84 17.74
C TYR A 200 2.86 2.03 19.05
N THR A 201 2.26 1.55 20.13
CA THR A 201 3.00 1.20 21.34
C THR A 201 3.95 0.03 21.07
N LYS A 202 4.82 -0.27 22.05
CA LYS A 202 5.76 -1.39 21.95
C LYS A 202 5.02 -2.74 21.79
N GLU A 203 3.97 -2.95 22.58
CA GLU A 203 3.17 -4.16 22.56
C GLU A 203 2.36 -4.27 21.25
N GLU A 204 1.80 -3.17 20.76
CA GLU A 204 1.09 -3.16 19.47
C GLU A 204 2.03 -3.37 18.29
N THR A 205 3.26 -2.87 18.35
CA THR A 205 4.29 -3.14 17.35
C THR A 205 4.54 -4.65 17.23
N ALA A 206 4.65 -5.35 18.37
CA ALA A 206 4.82 -6.80 18.38
C ALA A 206 3.56 -7.53 17.88
N MET A 207 2.38 -7.07 18.25
CA MET A 207 1.10 -7.63 17.78
C MET A 207 0.95 -7.47 16.26
N ALA A 208 1.19 -6.28 15.73
CA ALA A 208 1.13 -5.99 14.30
C ALA A 208 2.13 -6.86 13.50
N ASP A 209 3.35 -7.05 14.02
CA ASP A 209 4.33 -7.97 13.40
C ASP A 209 3.83 -9.42 13.37
N TYR A 210 3.20 -9.91 14.44
CA TYR A 210 2.62 -11.27 14.46
C TYR A 210 1.45 -11.40 13.47
N MET A 211 0.57 -10.41 13.42
CA MET A 211 -0.53 -10.35 12.44
C MET A 211 -0.01 -10.34 11.00
N CYS A 212 1.00 -9.54 10.69
CA CYS A 212 1.63 -9.51 9.38
C CYS A 212 2.30 -10.85 9.02
N LYS A 213 2.95 -11.53 9.98
CA LYS A 213 3.47 -12.90 9.76
C LYS A 213 2.37 -13.90 9.46
N PHE A 214 1.26 -13.85 10.21
CA PHE A 214 0.10 -14.70 9.93
C PHE A 214 -0.44 -14.48 8.52
N ILE A 215 -0.61 -13.22 8.10
CA ILE A 215 -1.03 -12.86 6.74
C ILE A 215 -0.03 -13.41 5.71
N GLY A 216 1.27 -13.27 5.98
CA GLY A 216 2.34 -13.80 5.13
C GLY A 216 2.25 -15.32 4.93
N PHE A 217 2.09 -16.09 6.02
CA PHE A 217 1.89 -17.54 5.94
C PHE A 217 0.62 -17.92 5.18
N CYS A 218 -0.47 -17.16 5.35
CA CYS A 218 -1.70 -17.37 4.59
C CYS A 218 -1.51 -17.12 3.09
N ILE A 219 -0.77 -16.07 2.70
CA ILE A 219 -0.45 -15.78 1.29
C ILE A 219 0.39 -16.92 0.69
N ALA A 220 1.38 -17.40 1.45
CA ALA A 220 2.26 -18.53 1.10
C ALA A 220 1.56 -19.89 1.14
N LYS A 221 0.33 -19.96 1.68
CA LYS A 221 -0.44 -21.19 1.91
C LYS A 221 0.23 -22.18 2.87
N ASP A 222 1.07 -21.68 3.78
CA ASP A 222 1.64 -22.46 4.88
C ASP A 222 0.66 -22.52 6.06
N TRP A 223 -0.39 -23.34 5.90
CA TRP A 223 -1.47 -23.43 6.87
C TRP A 223 -1.04 -23.93 8.26
N PRO A 224 -0.15 -24.92 8.40
CA PRO A 224 0.34 -25.34 9.71
C PRO A 224 0.99 -24.19 10.49
N THR A 225 1.88 -23.43 9.85
CA THR A 225 2.56 -22.30 10.49
C THR A 225 1.61 -21.13 10.71
N ALA A 226 0.68 -20.87 9.78
CA ALA A 226 -0.37 -19.87 9.97
C ALA A 226 -1.22 -20.17 11.20
N LYS A 227 -1.63 -21.43 11.40
CA LYS A 227 -2.40 -21.84 12.58
C LYS A 227 -1.61 -21.60 13.87
N ALA A 228 -0.35 -22.03 13.92
CA ALA A 228 0.51 -21.81 15.09
C ALA A 228 0.73 -20.31 15.38
N MET A 229 0.82 -19.48 14.34
CA MET A 229 0.93 -18.02 14.51
C MET A 229 -0.38 -17.42 15.04
N LEU A 230 -1.54 -17.91 14.61
CA LEU A 230 -2.83 -17.46 15.12
C LEU A 230 -2.98 -17.78 16.61
N ASP A 231 -2.62 -19.00 17.03
CA ASP A 231 -2.61 -19.38 18.44
C ASP A 231 -1.68 -18.46 19.26
N ARG A 232 -0.52 -18.08 18.69
CA ARG A 232 0.41 -17.13 19.32
C ARG A 232 -0.17 -15.73 19.46
N ILE A 233 -0.88 -15.25 18.44
CA ILE A 233 -1.56 -13.94 18.44
C ILE A 233 -2.59 -13.89 19.56
N GLU A 234 -3.46 -14.92 19.66
CA GLU A 234 -4.47 -14.99 20.72
C GLU A 234 -3.83 -15.02 22.11
N ASN A 235 -2.84 -15.89 22.33
CA ASN A 235 -2.17 -15.99 23.62
C ASN A 235 -1.48 -14.68 24.01
N TYR A 236 -0.92 -13.96 23.03
CA TYR A 236 -0.29 -12.66 23.28
C TYR A 236 -1.33 -11.58 23.62
N ALA A 237 -2.49 -11.60 22.96
CA ALA A 237 -3.60 -10.70 23.27
C ALA A 237 -4.10 -10.92 24.71
N GLU A 238 -4.30 -12.16 25.12
CA GLU A 238 -4.70 -12.52 26.49
C GLU A 238 -3.66 -12.11 27.53
N ALA A 239 -2.38 -12.43 27.30
CA ALA A 239 -1.30 -12.12 28.22
C ALA A 239 -1.07 -10.60 28.40
N LYS A 240 -1.58 -9.79 27.48
CA LYS A 240 -1.45 -8.32 27.47
C LYS A 240 -2.80 -7.62 27.47
N ALA A 241 -3.87 -8.28 27.91
CA ALA A 241 -5.23 -7.72 27.87
C ALA A 241 -5.34 -6.37 28.61
N GLU A 242 -4.64 -6.19 29.73
CA GLU A 242 -4.60 -4.91 30.45
C GLU A 242 -3.96 -3.77 29.66
N THR A 243 -3.06 -4.09 28.72
CA THR A 243 -2.44 -3.12 27.81
C THR A 243 -3.29 -2.89 26.57
N PHE A 244 -3.89 -3.94 26.03
CA PHE A 244 -4.77 -3.88 24.86
C PHE A 244 -6.22 -3.60 25.27
N THR A 245 -6.49 -2.36 25.69
CA THR A 245 -7.84 -1.95 26.13
C THR A 245 -8.89 -2.20 25.07
N ALA A 246 -8.61 -1.88 23.79
CA ALA A 246 -9.52 -2.17 22.67
C ALA A 246 -9.84 -3.67 22.50
N TYR A 247 -8.94 -4.57 22.93
CA TYR A 247 -9.22 -6.00 22.99
C TYR A 247 -10.05 -6.34 24.23
N LYS A 248 -9.60 -5.95 25.42
CA LYS A 248 -10.26 -6.25 26.71
C LYS A 248 -11.70 -5.76 26.77
N ASP A 249 -11.97 -4.60 26.18
CA ASP A 249 -13.29 -3.98 26.19
C ASP A 249 -14.23 -4.52 25.09
N SER A 250 -13.70 -5.34 24.16
CA SER A 250 -14.46 -5.90 23.05
C SER A 250 -15.48 -6.96 23.50
N GLU A 251 -16.57 -7.10 22.74
CA GLU A 251 -17.59 -8.12 23.01
C GLU A 251 -17.01 -9.54 22.90
N ALA A 252 -16.08 -9.77 21.97
CA ALA A 252 -15.41 -11.06 21.83
C ALA A 252 -14.65 -11.47 23.10
N TYR A 253 -13.95 -10.52 23.73
CA TYR A 253 -13.26 -10.78 24.99
C TYR A 253 -14.23 -11.10 26.12
N LYS A 254 -15.31 -10.32 26.24
CA LYS A 254 -16.36 -10.53 27.26
C LYS A 254 -17.03 -11.88 27.12
N VAL A 255 -17.35 -12.31 25.90
CA VAL A 255 -17.94 -13.64 25.63
C VAL A 255 -16.97 -14.76 26.01
N LYS A 256 -15.68 -14.62 25.71
CA LYS A 256 -14.66 -15.62 26.03
C LYS A 256 -14.41 -15.76 27.54
N HIS A 257 -14.57 -14.67 28.28
CA HIS A 257 -14.38 -14.62 29.74
C HIS A 257 -15.69 -14.58 30.53
N PHE A 258 -16.82 -14.80 29.87
CA PHE A 258 -18.12 -14.86 30.54
C PHE A 258 -18.14 -16.10 31.44
N GLU A 259 -18.14 -15.90 32.76
CA GLU A 259 -18.42 -16.99 33.69
C GLU A 259 -19.91 -17.33 33.57
N THR A 260 -20.21 -18.58 33.19
CA THR A 260 -21.58 -19.10 33.22
C THR A 260 -22.18 -18.84 34.60
N TYR A 261 -23.39 -18.29 34.64
CA TYR A 261 -24.15 -18.09 35.87
C TYR A 261 -24.06 -19.34 36.76
N LYS A 262 -23.47 -19.17 37.96
CA LYS A 262 -23.46 -20.20 39.00
C LYS A 262 -24.75 -20.03 39.80
N ASN A 263 -25.57 -21.07 39.81
CA ASN A 263 -26.76 -21.12 40.64
C ASN A 263 -26.32 -21.29 42.10
N GLU A 264 -26.05 -20.18 42.78
CA GLU A 264 -25.70 -20.16 44.20
C GLU A 264 -26.97 -20.32 45.05
N LYS A 265 -26.84 -20.94 46.24
CA LYS A 265 -28.01 -21.33 47.08
C LYS A 265 -28.82 -20.14 47.61
N ASP A 266 -28.24 -18.96 47.53
CA ASP A 266 -28.79 -17.67 47.91
C ASP A 266 -29.41 -16.90 46.74
N ASP A 267 -29.36 -17.44 45.51
CA ASP A 267 -30.01 -16.81 44.38
C ASP A 267 -31.54 -17.03 44.40
N SER A 268 -32.27 -15.94 44.15
CA SER A 268 -33.74 -15.89 44.11
C SER A 268 -34.37 -16.86 43.11
N THR A 269 -33.58 -17.34 42.14
CA THR A 269 -33.99 -18.29 41.10
C THR A 269 -33.41 -19.70 41.29
N TYR A 270 -32.95 -20.04 42.49
CA TYR A 270 -32.44 -21.37 42.80
C TYR A 270 -33.50 -22.47 42.63
N PHE A 271 -33.38 -23.27 41.57
CA PHE A 271 -34.17 -24.48 41.37
C PHE A 271 -33.44 -25.70 41.95
N TRP A 272 -34.10 -26.38 42.90
CA TRP A 272 -33.66 -27.67 43.43
C TRP A 272 -33.90 -28.78 42.39
N GLY A 273 -32.86 -29.56 42.09
CA GLY A 273 -32.99 -30.91 41.54
C GLY A 273 -33.00 -31.93 42.67
#